data_AF-A0AAU1QEU8-F1
#
_entry.id   AF-A0AAU1QEU8-F1
#
_cell.length_a   1.000
_cell.length_b   1.000
_cell.length_c   1.000
_cell.angle_alpha   90.00
_cell.angle_beta   90.00
_cell.angle_gamma   90.00
#
_symmetry.space_group_name_H-M   'P 1'
#
loop_
_entity.id
_entity.type
_entity.pdbx_description
1 polymer ?
#
loop_
_entity_poly.entity_id
_entity_poly.type
_entity_poly.pdbx_seq_one_letter_code
_entity_poly.pdbx_strand_id
1 'polypeptide(L)'
;MSLVTLLPFIVLIGAMFLMTRSAKKKQQQAVQMRNQMQPGTGVRTIGGMYATVKELHDDTVLLEVAPGVHAIYAKNSIGAVLDDAEYNRIVHGDGDLKVDGDIVPDDASSLTEATTEATDSDSADDAKIDLGKKPEADDAESKDDDAEPKADDAEPKDGKANGETDAK
;
A
#
# COMPACT_ATOMS: atom_id res chain seq x y z
N MET A 1 25.63 -57.57 -0.56
CA MET A 1 25.46 -56.32 0.22
C MET A 1 24.05 -56.28 0.78
N SER A 2 23.91 -56.17 2.10
CA SER A 2 22.59 -56.19 2.75
C SER A 2 21.83 -54.88 2.48
N LEU A 3 20.52 -54.98 2.26
CA LEU A 3 19.65 -53.83 2.02
C LEU A 3 19.71 -52.81 3.18
N VAL A 4 19.95 -53.31 4.38
CA VAL A 4 20.10 -52.53 5.63
C VAL A 4 21.31 -51.59 5.59
N THR A 5 22.42 -51.95 4.92
CA THR A 5 23.59 -51.05 4.79
C THR A 5 23.39 -49.94 3.75
N LEU A 6 22.41 -50.11 2.85
CA LEU A 6 22.07 -49.15 1.79
C LEU A 6 21.00 -48.14 2.25
N LEU A 7 20.23 -48.46 3.29
CA LEU A 7 19.21 -47.62 3.90
C LEU A 7 19.71 -46.20 4.27
N PRO A 8 20.86 -46.00 4.95
CA PRO A 8 21.34 -44.64 5.27
C PRO A 8 21.69 -43.81 4.02
N PHE A 9 22.20 -44.44 2.96
CA PHE A 9 22.50 -43.76 1.70
C PHE A 9 21.23 -43.35 0.94
N ILE A 10 20.21 -44.20 0.94
CA ILE A 10 18.91 -43.89 0.33
C ILE A 10 18.24 -42.70 1.04
N VAL A 11 18.30 -42.66 2.37
CA VAL A 11 17.76 -41.55 3.17
C VAL A 11 18.52 -40.24 2.88
N LEU A 12 19.84 -40.29 2.81
CA LEU A 12 20.67 -39.12 2.50
C LEU A 12 20.36 -38.55 1.11
N ILE A 13 20.28 -39.41 0.09
CA ILE A 13 19.93 -39.01 -1.28
C ILE A 13 18.49 -38.46 -1.32
N GLY A 14 17.55 -39.09 -0.61
CA GLY A 14 16.17 -38.62 -0.50
C GLY A 14 16.06 -37.22 0.12
N ALA A 15 16.80 -36.96 1.21
CA ALA A 15 16.84 -35.66 1.86
C ALA A 15 17.49 -34.59 0.96
N MET A 16 18.59 -34.92 0.28
CA MET A 16 19.27 -34.02 -0.65
C MET A 16 18.38 -33.67 -1.84
N PHE A 17 17.60 -34.63 -2.36
CA PHE A 17 16.66 -34.39 -3.45
C PHE A 17 15.53 -33.44 -3.06
N LEU A 18 15.01 -33.57 -1.83
CA LEU A 18 13.98 -32.67 -1.30
C LEU A 18 14.50 -31.23 -1.10
N MET A 19 15.72 -31.07 -0.59
CA MET A 19 16.36 -29.74 -0.45
C MET A 19 16.67 -29.12 -1.82
N THR A 20 17.22 -29.89 -2.76
CA THR A 20 17.59 -29.41 -4.11
C THR A 20 16.39 -28.93 -4.91
N ARG A 21 15.24 -29.63 -4.78
CA ARG A 21 13.98 -29.21 -5.41
C ARG A 21 13.51 -27.84 -4.92
N SER A 22 13.67 -27.58 -3.63
CA SER A 22 13.28 -26.32 -3.00
C SER A 22 14.20 -25.16 -3.38
N ALA A 23 15.51 -25.42 -3.48
CA ALA A 23 16.49 -24.45 -3.92
C ALA A 23 16.26 -24.00 -5.38
N LYS A 24 15.98 -24.94 -6.29
CA LYS A 24 15.65 -24.63 -7.69
C LYS A 24 14.45 -23.71 -7.83
N LYS A 25 13.40 -23.89 -7.02
CA LYS A 25 12.20 -23.03 -7.04
C LYS A 25 12.53 -21.58 -6.67
N LYS A 26 13.34 -21.36 -5.63
CA LYS A 26 13.76 -20.00 -5.22
C LYS A 26 14.59 -19.31 -6.30
N GLN A 27 15.50 -20.03 -6.94
CA GLN A 27 16.29 -19.49 -8.04
C GLN A 27 15.41 -19.14 -9.26
N GLN A 28 14.45 -20.01 -9.59
CA GLN A 28 13.50 -19.75 -10.68
C GLN A 28 12.63 -18.52 -10.41
N GLN A 29 12.15 -18.35 -9.17
CA GLN A 29 11.38 -17.17 -8.77
C GLN A 29 12.22 -15.89 -8.91
N ALA A 30 13.48 -15.89 -8.47
CA ALA A 30 14.36 -14.74 -8.62
C ALA A 30 14.61 -14.37 -10.10
N VAL A 31 14.73 -15.37 -10.99
CA VAL A 31 14.87 -15.15 -12.44
C VAL A 31 13.56 -14.64 -13.06
N GLN A 32 12.42 -15.21 -12.69
CA GLN A 32 11.11 -14.76 -13.18
C GLN A 32 10.83 -13.31 -12.79
N MET A 33 11.16 -12.94 -11.56
CA MET A 33 11.00 -11.58 -11.06
C MET A 33 11.88 -10.58 -11.83
N ARG A 34 13.12 -10.97 -12.17
CA ARG A 34 14.01 -10.17 -13.03
C ARG A 34 13.47 -10.01 -14.45
N ASN A 35 12.78 -10.99 -15.00
CA ASN A 35 12.18 -10.91 -16.33
C ASN A 35 10.92 -10.04 -16.37
N GLN A 36 10.20 -9.94 -15.25
CA GLN A 36 8.97 -9.16 -15.14
C GLN A 36 9.22 -7.69 -14.80
N MET A 37 10.36 -7.36 -14.17
CA MET A 37 10.71 -5.98 -13.88
C MET A 37 11.16 -5.25 -15.15
N GLN A 38 10.36 -4.28 -15.58
CA GLN A 38 10.68 -3.34 -16.65
C GLN A 38 10.56 -1.90 -16.13
N PRO A 39 11.20 -0.92 -16.78
CA PRO A 39 10.93 0.48 -16.50
C PRO A 39 9.43 0.79 -16.67
N GLY A 40 8.86 1.51 -15.72
CA GLY A 40 7.43 1.83 -15.66
C GLY A 40 6.60 0.86 -14.81
N THR A 41 7.11 -0.31 -14.45
CA THR A 41 6.35 -1.29 -13.66
C THR A 41 6.27 -0.89 -12.18
N GLY A 42 5.10 -1.09 -11.58
CA GLY A 42 4.88 -0.95 -10.14
C GLY A 42 5.51 -2.11 -9.36
N VAL A 43 6.19 -1.81 -8.25
CA VAL A 43 6.83 -2.83 -7.40
C VAL A 43 6.54 -2.58 -5.92
N ARG A 44 6.55 -3.67 -5.15
CA ARG A 44 6.54 -3.63 -3.69
C ARG A 44 7.85 -4.18 -3.17
N THR A 45 8.53 -3.37 -2.36
CA THR A 45 9.75 -3.78 -1.65
C THR A 45 9.44 -4.71 -0.48
N ILE A 46 10.46 -5.40 0.05
CA ILE A 46 10.31 -6.26 1.23
C ILE A 46 9.86 -5.47 2.47
N GLY A 47 10.24 -4.19 2.57
CA GLY A 47 9.82 -3.29 3.65
C GLY A 47 8.40 -2.74 3.51
N GLY A 48 7.63 -3.17 2.49
CA GLY A 48 6.26 -2.74 2.26
C GLY A 48 6.11 -1.42 1.50
N MET A 49 7.20 -0.77 1.10
CA MET A 49 7.15 0.42 0.25
C MET A 49 6.73 0.06 -1.18
N TYR A 50 5.81 0.84 -1.73
CA TYR A 50 5.38 0.80 -3.13
C TYR A 50 6.09 1.90 -3.92
N ALA A 51 6.59 1.56 -5.10
CA ALA A 51 7.27 2.50 -5.97
C ALA A 51 7.19 2.05 -7.43
N THR A 52 7.51 2.93 -8.37
CA THR A 52 7.61 2.61 -9.79
C THR A 52 9.07 2.45 -10.19
N VAL A 53 9.38 1.46 -11.03
CA VAL A 53 10.75 1.26 -11.54
C VAL A 53 11.07 2.33 -12.59
N LYS A 54 12.10 3.12 -12.36
CA LYS A 54 12.58 4.12 -13.32
C LYS A 54 13.63 3.53 -14.26
N GLU A 55 14.64 2.89 -13.68
CA GLU A 55 15.77 2.31 -14.40
C GLU A 55 16.22 1.02 -13.72
N LEU A 56 16.69 0.05 -14.52
CA LEU A 56 17.32 -1.18 -14.03
C LEU A 56 18.80 -1.17 -14.36
N HIS A 57 19.62 -1.49 -13.38
CA HIS A 57 21.03 -1.84 -13.56
C HIS A 57 21.23 -3.34 -13.34
N ASP A 58 22.46 -3.85 -13.23
CA ASP A 58 22.69 -5.29 -13.05
C ASP A 58 22.22 -5.79 -11.67
N ASP A 59 22.65 -5.11 -10.60
CA ASP A 59 22.36 -5.50 -9.20
C ASP A 59 21.44 -4.53 -8.46
N THR A 60 21.25 -3.33 -8.99
CA THR A 60 20.43 -2.27 -8.40
C THR A 60 19.28 -1.87 -9.32
N VAL A 61 18.30 -1.17 -8.74
CA VAL A 61 17.14 -0.61 -9.42
C VAL A 61 16.90 0.79 -8.89
N LEU A 62 16.68 1.74 -9.79
CA LEU A 62 16.27 3.09 -9.45
C LEU A 62 14.75 3.10 -9.35
N LEU A 63 14.23 3.38 -8.15
CA LEU A 63 12.80 3.46 -7.88
C LEU A 63 12.38 4.93 -7.74
N GLU A 64 11.21 5.26 -8.28
CA GLU A 64 10.54 6.54 -8.09
C GLU A 64 9.40 6.33 -7.07
N VAL A 65 9.52 6.95 -5.90
CA VAL A 65 8.59 6.78 -4.76
C VAL A 65 7.52 7.88 -4.75
N ALA A 66 7.91 9.07 -5.22
CA ALA A 66 7.04 10.23 -5.41
C ALA A 66 7.58 11.03 -6.60
N PRO A 67 6.80 11.97 -7.17
CA PRO A 67 7.25 12.77 -8.31
C PRO A 67 8.60 13.44 -8.05
N GLY A 68 9.63 13.04 -8.80
CA GLY A 68 11.00 13.56 -8.65
C GLY A 68 11.82 12.97 -7.50
N VAL A 69 11.23 12.14 -6.63
CA VAL A 69 11.92 11.48 -5.52
C VAL A 69 12.37 10.08 -5.96
N HIS A 70 13.67 9.95 -6.16
CA HIS A 70 14.30 8.71 -6.63
C HIS A 70 15.16 8.10 -5.53
N ALA A 71 15.13 6.78 -5.42
CA ALA A 71 15.93 6.03 -4.48
C ALA A 71 16.48 4.76 -5.13
N ILE A 72 17.74 4.45 -4.84
CA ILE A 72 18.41 3.26 -5.36
C ILE A 72 18.21 2.11 -4.37
N TYR A 73 17.64 1.02 -4.86
CA TYR A 73 17.44 -0.21 -4.11
C TYR A 73 18.24 -1.34 -4.74
N ALA A 74 18.66 -2.30 -3.92
CA ALA A 74 19.18 -3.56 -4.44
C ALA A 74 18.04 -4.38 -5.06
N LYS A 75 18.27 -5.07 -6.17
CA LYS A 75 17.22 -5.89 -6.82
C LYS A 75 16.64 -6.96 -5.91
N ASN A 76 17.43 -7.48 -4.98
CA ASN A 76 16.98 -8.46 -4.00
C ASN A 76 16.04 -7.87 -2.93
N SER A 77 15.90 -6.53 -2.88
CA SER A 77 15.01 -5.82 -1.96
C SER A 77 13.59 -5.69 -2.52
N ILE A 78 13.38 -6.10 -3.77
CA ILE A 78 12.06 -6.13 -4.40
C ILE A 78 11.39 -7.44 -4.00
N GLY A 79 10.21 -7.33 -3.38
CA GLY A 79 9.44 -8.47 -2.84
C GLY A 79 8.31 -8.94 -3.77
N ALA A 80 7.71 -8.02 -4.54
CA ALA A 80 6.74 -8.33 -5.59
C ALA A 80 6.81 -7.32 -6.74
N VAL A 81 6.54 -7.80 -7.95
CA VAL A 81 6.20 -6.96 -9.11
C VAL A 81 4.68 -6.97 -9.21
N LEU A 82 4.07 -5.79 -9.30
CA LEU A 82 2.63 -5.62 -9.37
C LEU A 82 2.22 -5.38 -10.82
N ASP A 83 0.99 -5.76 -11.16
CA ASP A 83 0.37 -5.26 -12.38
C ASP A 83 -0.03 -3.79 -12.20
N ASP A 84 -0.15 -3.07 -13.32
CA ASP A 84 -0.41 -1.62 -13.29
C ASP A 84 -1.75 -1.29 -12.62
N ALA A 85 -2.77 -2.13 -12.82
CA ALA A 85 -4.09 -1.92 -12.24
C ALA A 85 -4.10 -2.07 -10.71
N GLU A 86 -3.37 -3.07 -10.19
CA GLU A 86 -3.16 -3.32 -8.77
C GLU A 86 -2.34 -2.21 -8.13
N TYR A 87 -1.24 -1.81 -8.78
CA TYR A 87 -0.40 -0.72 -8.29
C TYR A 87 -1.20 0.58 -8.17
N ASN A 88 -1.93 0.96 -9.22
CA ASN A 88 -2.74 2.19 -9.23
C ASN A 88 -3.86 2.13 -8.18
N ARG A 89 -4.53 1.00 -8.02
CA ARG A 89 -5.56 0.82 -6.98
C ARG A 89 -5.00 1.02 -5.56
N ILE A 90 -3.78 0.55 -5.29
CA ILE A 90 -3.17 0.64 -3.96
C ILE A 90 -2.63 2.04 -3.68
N VAL A 91 -1.94 2.65 -4.66
CA VAL A 91 -1.22 3.92 -4.44
C VAL A 91 -2.12 5.13 -4.67
N HIS A 92 -3.01 5.10 -5.66
CA HIS A 92 -3.86 6.22 -6.02
C HIS A 92 -5.27 6.13 -5.39
N GLY A 93 -5.75 4.91 -5.09
CA GLY A 93 -6.95 4.69 -4.28
C GLY A 93 -8.24 4.41 -5.08
N ASP A 94 -8.16 4.36 -6.40
CA ASP A 94 -9.31 4.45 -7.28
C ASP A 94 -9.00 3.82 -8.65
N GLY A 95 -9.10 2.49 -8.69
CA GLY A 95 -9.18 1.77 -9.95
C GLY A 95 -10.58 1.90 -10.55
N ASP A 96 -10.74 2.83 -11.49
CA ASP A 96 -11.72 2.71 -12.57
C ASP A 96 -13.20 2.76 -12.13
N LEU A 97 -13.63 3.89 -11.55
CA LEU A 97 -14.92 4.40 -12.01
C LEU A 97 -14.66 4.90 -13.42
N LYS A 98 -15.05 4.11 -14.42
CA LYS A 98 -15.41 4.70 -15.70
C LYS A 98 -16.43 5.78 -15.38
N VAL A 99 -15.99 7.03 -15.35
CA VAL A 99 -16.85 8.16 -15.64
C VAL A 99 -17.11 8.06 -17.15
N ASP A 100 -17.80 7.01 -17.56
CA ASP A 100 -18.75 7.14 -18.66
C ASP A 100 -19.65 8.25 -18.15
N GLY A 101 -19.42 9.47 -18.65
CA GLY A 101 -20.08 10.66 -18.13
C GLY A 101 -21.57 10.40 -18.09
N ASP A 102 -22.12 10.20 -16.90
CA ASP A 102 -23.40 10.82 -16.60
C ASP A 102 -23.13 12.30 -16.84
N ILE A 103 -23.50 12.74 -18.06
CA ILE A 103 -23.44 14.13 -18.48
C ILE A 103 -24.36 14.86 -17.51
N VAL A 104 -23.79 15.32 -16.40
CA VAL A 104 -24.39 16.33 -15.58
C VAL A 104 -24.46 17.53 -16.51
N PRO A 105 -25.65 17.97 -16.95
CA PRO A 105 -25.76 19.12 -17.80
C PRO A 105 -25.05 20.28 -17.10
N ASP A 106 -24.15 20.96 -17.81
CA ASP A 106 -23.34 22.07 -17.29
C ASP A 106 -24.21 23.27 -16.85
N ASP A 107 -25.52 23.19 -17.08
CA ASP A 107 -26.49 24.20 -16.77
C ASP A 107 -27.62 23.65 -15.87
N ALA A 108 -27.55 23.98 -14.58
CA ALA A 108 -28.60 23.71 -13.62
C ALA A 108 -29.94 24.41 -13.99
N SER A 109 -29.94 25.38 -14.92
CA SER A 109 -31.16 26.05 -15.37
C SER A 109 -32.07 25.17 -16.25
N SER A 110 -31.56 24.10 -16.87
CA SER A 110 -32.40 23.15 -17.63
C SER A 110 -33.38 22.37 -16.74
N LEU A 111 -33.13 22.30 -15.42
CA LEU A 111 -34.06 21.70 -14.45
C LEU A 111 -35.17 22.68 -14.04
N THR A 112 -34.95 23.99 -14.18
CA THR A 112 -35.94 25.02 -13.84
C THR A 112 -36.84 25.44 -15.02
N GLU A 113 -36.38 25.26 -16.27
CA GLU A 113 -37.21 25.50 -17.46
C GLU A 113 -38.36 24.49 -17.58
N ALA A 114 -38.15 23.23 -17.16
CA ALA A 114 -39.21 22.23 -17.12
C ALA A 114 -40.35 22.56 -16.13
N THR A 115 -40.18 23.53 -15.24
CA THR A 115 -41.20 23.97 -14.27
C THR A 115 -41.84 25.31 -14.66
N THR A 116 -41.31 26.04 -15.64
CA THR A 116 -41.79 27.39 -16.00
C THR A 116 -42.72 27.43 -17.23
N GLU A 117 -42.87 26.32 -17.96
CA GLU A 117 -43.83 26.23 -19.09
C GLU A 117 -45.19 25.62 -18.72
N ALA A 118 -45.42 25.25 -17.45
CA ALA A 118 -46.72 24.81 -16.98
C ALA A 118 -47.27 25.74 -15.90
N THR A 119 -48.17 26.63 -16.35
CA THR A 119 -49.22 27.29 -15.55
C THR A 119 -48.91 28.72 -15.10
N ASP A 120 -48.95 29.65 -16.04
CA ASP A 120 -49.66 30.91 -15.83
C ASP A 120 -51.16 30.61 -15.64
N SER A 121 -51.58 30.42 -14.40
CA SER A 121 -52.96 30.64 -13.95
C SER A 121 -53.01 30.65 -12.43
N ASP A 122 -52.95 31.87 -11.91
CA ASP A 122 -53.89 32.46 -10.97
C ASP A 122 -54.03 31.88 -9.54
N SER A 123 -54.22 32.85 -8.63
CA SER A 123 -54.68 32.73 -7.24
C SER A 123 -53.66 32.41 -6.13
N ALA A 124 -53.34 33.49 -5.40
CA ALA A 124 -53.23 33.60 -3.95
C ALA A 124 -53.22 32.30 -3.13
N ASP A 125 -52.15 32.07 -2.37
CA ASP A 125 -52.25 32.11 -0.89
C ASP A 125 -50.84 32.17 -0.26
N ASP A 126 -50.66 33.18 0.58
CA ASP A 126 -49.45 33.53 1.31
C ASP A 126 -49.30 32.60 2.53
N ALA A 127 -48.82 31.38 2.33
CA ALA A 127 -48.51 30.47 3.42
C ALA A 127 -47.09 30.73 3.96
N LYS A 128 -46.99 31.73 4.84
CA LYS A 128 -45.85 31.99 5.72
C LYS A 128 -45.43 30.70 6.44
N ILE A 129 -44.24 30.19 6.10
CA ILE A 129 -43.55 29.21 6.95
C ILE A 129 -42.97 29.97 8.15
N ASP A 130 -43.66 29.86 9.28
CA ASP A 130 -43.30 30.46 10.56
C ASP A 130 -42.20 29.63 11.25
N LEU A 131 -40.94 30.04 11.11
CA LEU A 131 -39.84 29.50 11.90
C LEU A 131 -39.84 30.15 13.30
N GLY A 132 -40.78 29.66 14.12
CA GLY A 132 -40.88 29.99 15.53
C GLY A 132 -39.60 29.66 16.31
N LYS A 133 -39.13 30.64 17.06
CA LYS A 133 -37.90 30.62 17.85
C LYS A 133 -38.17 30.27 19.33
N LYS A 134 -37.43 29.25 19.82
CA LYS A 134 -36.84 29.08 21.20
C LYS A 134 -37.80 28.67 22.35
N PRO A 135 -37.42 27.91 23.42
CA PRO A 135 -36.20 27.98 24.27
C PRO A 135 -35.41 26.66 24.48
N GLU A 136 -34.07 26.69 24.62
CA GLU A 136 -33.26 26.65 25.89
C GLU A 136 -33.69 25.50 26.82
N ALA A 137 -32.85 24.60 27.33
CA ALA A 137 -31.42 24.61 27.64
C ALA A 137 -30.93 23.15 27.80
N ASP A 138 -29.63 22.91 27.63
CA ASP A 138 -28.85 22.24 28.69
C ASP A 138 -27.36 22.46 28.46
N ASP A 139 -26.78 23.16 29.44
CA ASP A 139 -25.36 23.38 29.69
C ASP A 139 -24.63 22.05 29.94
N ALA A 140 -23.42 21.90 29.39
CA ALA A 140 -22.29 21.27 30.09
C ALA A 140 -20.97 21.54 29.35
N GLU A 141 -20.35 22.66 29.71
CA GLU A 141 -18.92 22.89 29.93
C GLU A 141 -17.86 22.28 28.99
N SER A 142 -17.19 23.18 28.28
CA SER A 142 -15.81 23.06 27.82
C SER A 142 -14.82 23.19 28.98
N LYS A 143 -13.84 22.29 29.06
CA LYS A 143 -12.49 22.57 29.59
C LYS A 143 -11.45 21.80 28.78
N ASP A 144 -10.64 22.57 28.06
CA ASP A 144 -9.28 22.24 27.64
C ASP A 144 -8.43 21.85 28.86
N ASP A 145 -7.58 20.84 28.73
CA ASP A 145 -6.25 20.81 29.36
C ASP A 145 -5.40 19.68 28.75
N ASP A 146 -4.58 20.12 27.79
CA ASP A 146 -3.18 19.79 27.54
C ASP A 146 -2.49 18.81 28.52
N ALA A 147 -1.93 17.70 28.00
CA ALA A 147 -0.76 17.04 28.56
C ALA A 147 -0.07 16.13 27.52
N GLU A 148 1.08 16.59 27.04
CA GLU A 148 2.08 15.92 26.20
C GLU A 148 2.61 14.56 26.73
N PRO A 149 3.23 13.75 25.84
CA PRO A 149 3.79 12.44 26.16
C PRO A 149 5.16 12.57 26.84
N LYS A 150 5.41 11.78 27.90
CA LYS A 150 6.76 11.68 28.48
C LYS A 150 7.64 10.70 27.69
N ALA A 151 8.75 11.25 27.21
CA ALA A 151 9.92 10.54 26.70
C ALA A 151 10.88 10.11 27.82
N ASP A 152 11.76 9.19 27.43
CA ASP A 152 13.10 8.88 27.95
C ASP A 152 13.25 8.15 29.30
N ASP A 153 13.74 6.90 29.22
CA ASP A 153 15.06 6.60 29.79
C ASP A 153 15.69 5.39 29.08
N ALA A 154 16.94 5.57 28.68
CA ALA A 154 17.77 4.61 27.97
C ALA A 154 18.92 4.19 28.88
N GLU A 155 19.09 2.88 29.12
CA GLU A 155 20.41 2.30 29.41
C GLU A 155 20.47 0.85 28.90
N PRO A 156 21.46 0.50 28.06
CA PRO A 156 21.81 -0.89 27.78
C PRO A 156 22.77 -1.39 28.87
N LYS A 157 22.43 -2.51 29.53
CA LYS A 157 23.38 -3.23 30.38
C LYS A 157 24.32 -4.08 29.54
N ASP A 158 25.55 -3.59 29.41
CA ASP A 158 26.73 -4.36 29.04
C ASP A 158 26.93 -5.57 29.96
N GLY A 159 27.31 -6.72 29.38
CA GLY A 159 27.84 -7.81 30.18
C GLY A 159 27.79 -9.22 29.58
N LYS A 160 28.46 -9.46 28.44
CA LYS A 160 29.26 -10.70 28.18
C LYS A 160 29.76 -10.77 26.74
N ALA A 161 31.06 -10.57 26.56
CA ALA A 161 31.82 -11.27 25.53
C ALA A 161 33.26 -11.41 26.01
N ASN A 162 33.58 -12.63 26.43
CA ASN A 162 34.94 -13.08 26.70
C ASN A 162 35.64 -13.22 25.34
N GLY A 163 36.80 -12.61 25.17
CA GLY A 163 37.58 -12.65 23.93
C GLY A 163 39.06 -12.49 24.25
N GLU A 164 39.60 -13.43 25.00
CA GLU A 164 41.04 -13.62 25.17
C GLU A 164 41.60 -14.08 23.82
N THR A 165 42.34 -13.19 23.15
CA THR A 165 43.20 -13.54 22.02
C THR A 165 44.60 -13.04 22.34
N ASP A 166 45.30 -13.80 23.18
CA ASP A 166 46.74 -13.65 23.33
C ASP A 166 47.42 -14.53 22.30
N ALA A 167 48.29 -13.89 21.54
CA ALA A 167 49.06 -14.45 20.46
C ALA A 167 50.19 -15.32 21.01
N LYS A 168 50.26 -16.59 20.59
CA LYS A 168 51.53 -17.26 20.26
C LYS A 168 51.32 -18.53 19.44
#